data_AF-A0A5K1DE08-F1
#
_entry.id   AF-A0A5K1DE08-F1
#
_cell.length_a   1.000
_cell.length_b   1.000
_cell.length_c   1.000
_cell.angle_alpha   90.00
_cell.angle_beta   90.00
_cell.angle_gamma   90.00
#
_symmetry.space_group_name_H-M   'P 1'
#
loop_
_entity.id
_entity.type
_entity.pdbx_description
1 polymer ?
#
loop_
_entity_poly.entity_id
_entity_poly.type
_entity_poly.pdbx_seq_one_letter_code
_entity_poly.pdbx_strand_id
1 'polypeptide(L)'
;FLSIKLTTDNYTVWAAQLKPISITYGGLMCYIDGTNHCPPKTIRNSEDVNPNYILWLKHDQLVLSWIITSLSKNVLCQIIGLKIAYE
;
A
#
# COMPACT_ATOMS: atom_id res chain seq x y z
N PHE A 1 6.42 9.85 -8.49
CA PHE A 1 7.30 8.78 -8.99
C PHE A 1 8.59 8.81 -8.17
N LEU A 2 8.96 7.69 -7.53
CA LEU A 2 10.20 7.58 -6.75
C LEU A 2 11.41 7.51 -7.70
N SER A 3 12.45 8.27 -7.40
CA SER A 3 13.66 8.31 -8.25
C SER A 3 14.58 7.11 -8.01
N ILE A 4 14.47 6.46 -6.85
CA ILE A 4 15.29 5.32 -6.46
C ILE A 4 14.37 4.10 -6.29
N LYS A 5 14.72 3.00 -6.94
CA LYS A 5 14.06 1.71 -6.73
C LYS A 5 14.68 0.99 -5.53
N LEU A 6 13.85 0.35 -4.70
CA LEU A 6 14.33 -0.43 -3.55
C LEU A 6 15.16 -1.61 -4.03
N THR A 7 16.38 -1.70 -3.53
CA THR A 7 17.30 -2.83 -3.61
C THR A 7 17.60 -3.32 -2.18
N THR A 8 18.31 -4.43 -2.05
CA THR A 8 18.70 -4.99 -0.75
C THR A 8 19.55 -4.05 0.10
N ASP A 9 20.22 -3.08 -0.53
CA ASP A 9 21.27 -2.28 0.10
C ASP A 9 20.88 -0.81 0.32
N ASN A 10 19.69 -0.39 -0.12
CA ASN A 10 19.30 1.03 -0.13
C ASN A 10 18.00 1.34 0.62
N TYR A 11 17.53 0.41 1.47
CA TYR A 11 16.28 0.54 2.22
C TYR A 11 16.14 1.88 2.94
N THR A 12 17.18 2.34 3.64
CA THR A 12 17.15 3.59 4.40
C THR A 12 16.89 4.81 3.49
N VAL A 13 17.53 4.86 2.32
CA VAL A 13 17.38 5.97 1.37
C VAL A 13 16.03 5.91 0.67
N TRP A 14 15.58 4.71 0.29
CA TRP A 14 14.27 4.50 -0.30
C TRP A 14 13.14 4.88 0.67
N ALA A 15 13.23 4.45 1.94
CA ALA A 15 12.25 4.77 2.97
C ALA A 15 12.16 6.28 3.23
N ALA A 16 13.30 6.98 3.21
CA ALA A 16 13.35 8.44 3.33
C ALA A 16 12.66 9.17 2.17
N GLN A 17 12.67 8.61 0.95
CA GLN A 17 11.93 9.19 -0.19
C GLN A 17 10.44 8.83 -0.17
N LEU A 18 10.08 7.65 0.34
CA LEU A 18 8.70 7.19 0.38
C LEU A 18 7.87 7.91 1.44
N LYS A 19 8.46 8.22 2.61
CA LYS A 19 7.79 8.87 3.74
C LYS A 19 7.14 10.23 3.41
N PRO A 20 7.82 11.20 2.77
CA PRO A 20 7.17 12.46 2.40
C PRO A 20 6.10 12.26 1.32
N ILE A 21 6.29 11.31 0.40
CA ILE A 21 5.30 11.00 -0.65
C ILE A 21 4.02 10.43 -0.04
N SER A 22 4.11 9.50 0.92
CA SER A 22 2.93 8.92 1.58
C SER A 22 2.13 9.95 2.38
N ILE A 23 2.81 10.96 2.94
CA ILE A 23 2.20 12.09 3.63
C ILE A 23 1.53 13.05 2.62
N THR A 24 2.23 13.43 1.55
CA THR A 24 1.73 14.40 0.55
C THR A 24 0.52 13.88 -0.23
N TYR A 25 0.44 12.58 -0.51
CA TYR A 25 -0.67 12.00 -1.29
C TYR A 25 -1.94 11.68 -0.48
N GLY A 26 -2.12 12.31 0.68
CA GLY A 26 -3.42 12.30 1.37
C GLY A 26 -3.55 11.27 2.49
N GLY A 27 -2.50 11.07 3.28
CA GLY A 27 -2.58 10.22 4.47
C GLY A 27 -2.51 8.72 4.17
N LEU A 28 -1.95 8.33 3.03
CA LEU A 28 -1.81 6.92 2.62
C LEU A 28 -0.87 6.11 3.52
N MET A 29 -0.11 6.79 4.39
CA MET A 29 0.68 6.14 5.43
C MET A 29 -0.17 5.20 6.29
N CYS A 30 -1.45 5.52 6.47
CA CYS A 30 -2.36 4.69 7.28
C CYS A 30 -2.61 3.28 6.71
N TYR A 31 -2.38 3.08 5.42
CA TYR A 31 -2.45 1.77 4.76
C TYR A 31 -1.13 1.00 4.85
N ILE A 32 -0.01 1.70 5.07
CA ILE A 32 1.34 1.13 5.18
C ILE A 32 1.64 0.76 6.63
N ASP A 33 1.25 1.61 7.59
CA ASP A 33 1.44 1.36 9.02
C ASP A 33 0.34 0.49 9.65
N GLY A 34 -0.71 0.17 8.88
CA GLY A 34 -1.84 -0.66 9.31
C GLY A 34 -2.84 0.05 10.23
N THR A 35 -2.72 1.37 10.42
CA THR A 35 -3.66 2.15 11.25
C THR A 35 -5.04 2.30 10.61
N ASN A 36 -5.16 2.11 9.30
CA ASN A 36 -6.43 2.09 8.58
C ASN A 36 -6.95 0.66 8.42
N HIS A 37 -7.73 0.22 9.40
CA HIS A 37 -8.32 -1.11 9.42
C HIS A 37 -9.29 -1.31 8.25
N CYS A 38 -9.19 -2.48 7.62
CA CYS A 38 -10.11 -2.90 6.57
C CYS A 38 -11.56 -2.92 7.11
N PRO A 39 -12.48 -2.13 6.54
CA PRO A 39 -13.88 -2.13 6.97
C PRO A 39 -14.56 -3.45 6.58
N PRO A 40 -15.70 -3.81 7.18
CA PRO A 40 -16.42 -5.04 6.84
C PRO A 40 -16.83 -5.06 5.37
N LYS A 41 -16.62 -6.20 4.70
CA LYS A 41 -16.92 -6.39 3.27
C LYS A 41 -18.40 -6.22 2.92
N THR A 42 -19.29 -6.59 3.84
CA THR A 42 -20.74 -6.48 3.70
C THR A 42 -21.34 -5.60 4.79
N ILE A 43 -22.45 -4.94 4.48
CA ILE A 43 -23.20 -4.14 5.45
C ILE A 43 -23.98 -5.10 6.36
N ARG A 44 -23.98 -4.88 7.68
CA ARG A 44 -24.77 -5.72 8.60
C ARG A 44 -26.25 -5.65 8.19
N ASN A 45 -26.86 -6.83 8.02
CA ASN A 45 -28.26 -7.04 7.60
C ASN A 45 -28.55 -6.80 6.11
N SER A 46 -27.53 -6.73 5.25
CA SER A 46 -27.68 -6.84 3.80
C SER A 46 -26.58 -7.73 3.20
N GLU A 47 -26.87 -8.41 2.09
CA GLU A 47 -25.84 -9.03 1.24
C GLU A 47 -25.06 -7.99 0.41
N ASP A 48 -25.45 -6.71 0.49
CA ASP A 48 -24.81 -5.61 -0.21
C ASP A 48 -23.37 -5.39 0.26
N VAL A 49 -22.48 -5.18 -0.72
CA VAL A 49 -21.08 -4.84 -0.48
C VAL A 49 -20.99 -3.45 0.10
N ASN A 50 -20.20 -3.31 1.17
CA ASN A 50 -19.98 -2.03 1.81
C ASN A 50 -19.20 -1.08 0.88
N PRO A 51 -19.76 0.10 0.52
CA PRO A 51 -19.05 1.04 -0.35
C PRO A 51 -17.74 1.55 0.26
N ASN A 52 -17.65 1.61 1.60
CA ASN A 52 -16.40 1.96 2.29
C ASN A 52 -15.33 0.88 2.13
N TYR A 53 -15.72 -0.40 2.01
CA TYR A 53 -14.80 -1.48 1.69
C TYR A 53 -14.25 -1.37 0.27
N ILE A 54 -15.10 -1.02 -0.69
CA ILE A 54 -14.65 -0.79 -2.08
C ILE A 54 -13.69 0.40 -2.14
N LEU A 55 -13.98 1.48 -1.43
CA LEU A 55 -13.12 2.65 -1.39
C LEU A 55 -11.78 2.35 -0.72
N TRP A 56 -11.80 1.68 0.44
CA TRP A 56 -10.59 1.21 1.12
C TRP A 56 -9.74 0.32 0.21
N LEU A 57 -10.36 -0.66 -0.47
CA LEU A 57 -9.66 -1.58 -1.37
C LEU A 57 -8.99 -0.84 -2.54
N LYS A 58 -9.67 0.16 -3.13
CA LYS A 58 -9.07 0.98 -4.20
C LYS A 58 -7.83 1.72 -3.72
N HIS A 59 -7.88 2.30 -2.52
CA HIS A 59 -6.74 3.00 -1.95
C HIS A 59 -5.60 2.04 -1.58
N ASP A 60 -5.90 0.91 -0.95
CA ASP A 60 -4.92 -0.14 -0.64
C ASP A 60 -4.20 -0.63 -1.92
N GLN A 61 -4.94 -0.94 -2.99
CA GLN A 61 -4.35 -1.39 -4.24
C GLN A 61 -3.53 -0.31 -4.96
N LEU A 62 -3.89 0.97 -4.82
CA LEU A 62 -3.07 2.08 -5.33
C LEU A 62 -1.74 2.17 -4.58
N VAL A 63 -1.78 2.05 -3.24
CA VAL A 63 -0.57 2.03 -2.42
C VAL A 63 0.29 0.81 -2.75
N LEU A 64 -0.31 -0.36 -2.87
CA LEU A 64 0.39 -1.59 -3.25
C LEU A 64 1.06 -1.45 -4.63
N SER A 65 0.36 -0.90 -5.62
CA SER A 65 0.93 -0.61 -6.94
C SER A 65 2.12 0.37 -6.85
N TRP A 66 2.05 1.38 -5.99
CA TRP A 66 3.18 2.29 -5.76
C TRP A 66 4.36 1.60 -5.11
N ILE A 67 4.12 0.75 -4.11
CA ILE A 67 5.17 -0.06 -3.47
C ILE A 67 5.82 -0.92 -4.56
N ILE A 68 5.04 -1.76 -5.26
CA ILE A 68 5.49 -2.66 -6.34
C ILE A 68 6.32 -1.90 -7.40
N THR A 69 5.84 -0.76 -7.90
CA THR A 69 6.54 0.02 -8.93
C THR A 69 7.83 0.69 -8.43
N SER A 70 7.92 0.90 -7.12
CA SER A 70 9.13 1.41 -6.46
C SER A 70 10.17 0.33 -6.16
N LEU A 71 9.88 -0.95 -6.38
CA LEU A 71 10.84 -2.03 -6.13
C LEU A 71 11.71 -2.31 -7.36
N SER A 72 12.95 -2.74 -7.11
CA SER A 72 13.77 -3.39 -8.15
C SER A 72 13.28 -4.81 -8.41
N LYS A 73 13.57 -5.37 -9.59
CA LYS A 73 13.15 -6.74 -9.96
C LYS A 73 13.59 -7.80 -8.94
N ASN A 74 14.76 -7.62 -8.32
CA ASN A 74 15.30 -8.58 -7.35
C ASN A 74 14.48 -8.63 -6.06
N VAL A 75 13.99 -7.47 -5.60
CA VAL A 75 13.14 -7.37 -4.40
C VAL A 75 11.69 -7.69 -4.74
N LEU A 76 11.23 -7.35 -5.94
CA LEU A 76 9.90 -7.69 -6.44
C LEU A 76 9.64 -9.20 -6.34
N CYS A 77 10.61 -10.04 -6.74
CA CYS A 77 10.49 -11.50 -6.65
C CYS A 77 10.27 -12.03 -5.23
N GLN A 78 10.68 -11.28 -4.20
CA GLN A 78 10.51 -11.67 -2.79
C GLN A 78 9.11 -11.36 -2.24
N ILE A 79 8.37 -10.47 -2.89
CA ILE A 79 7.05 -10.01 -2.44
C ILE A 79 5.89 -10.49 -3.34
N ILE A 80 6.17 -11.37 -4.30
CA ILE A 80 5.14 -11.97 -5.17
C ILE A 80 4.22 -12.84 -4.30
N GLY A 81 3.03 -12.33 -3.99
CA GLY A 81 2.01 -13.02 -3.19
C GLY A 81 1.32 -12.16 -2.15
N LEU A 82 1.85 -10.98 -1.86
CA LEU A 82 1.23 -10.02 -0.94
C LEU A 82 -0.07 -9.48 -1.54
N LYS A 83 -1.14 -9.51 -0.75
CA LYS A 83 -2.49 -9.12 -1.20
C LYS A 83 -2.88 -7.72 -0.77
N ILE A 84 -2.26 -7.20 0.29
CA ILE A 84 -2.51 -5.87 0.85
C ILE A 84 -1.17 -5.16 1.15
N ALA A 85 -1.19 -3.84 1.24
CA ALA A 85 0.03 -3.03 1.35
C ALA A 85 0.80 -3.15 2.68
N TYR A 86 0.14 -3.66 3.73
CA TYR A 86 0.71 -3.82 5.08
C TYR A 86 1.50 -5.12 5.29
N GLU A 87 1.12 -6.21 4.61
CA GLU A 87 1.79 -7.51 4.71
C GLU A 87 3.18 -7.50 4.06
#